data_AF-A0A452Z943-F1
#
_entry.id   AF-A0A452Z943-F1
#
_cell.length_a   1.000
_cell.length_b   1.000
_cell.length_c   1.000
_cell.angle_alpha   90.00
_cell.angle_beta   90.00
_cell.angle_gamma   90.00
#
_symmetry.space_group_name_H-M   'P 1'
#
loop_
_entity.id
_entity.type
_entity.pdbx_description
1 polymer ?
#
loop_
_entity_poly.entity_id
_entity_poly.type
_entity_poly.pdbx_seq_one_letter_code
_entity_poly.pdbx_strand_id
1 'polypeptide(L)'
;MKKGAGFSPENVIPADIPATWAAMEGLYDSGKARAIGVSNFSCKKLEELLAAARVPPAANQVECHPVWQQAKLRDLCASKGIHFSVRSCLSYRRMPLLL
;
A
#
# COMPACT_ATOMS: atom_id res chain seq x y z
N MET A 1 -22.87 -13.92 13.65
CA MET A 1 -21.65 -13.11 13.51
C MET A 1 -20.50 -13.84 14.20
N LYS A 2 -19.47 -14.31 13.47
CA LYS A 2 -18.27 -14.85 14.10
C LYS A 2 -17.52 -13.67 14.73
N LYS A 3 -17.31 -13.68 16.04
CA LYS A 3 -16.40 -12.73 16.71
C LYS A 3 -15.03 -12.92 16.05
N GLY A 4 -14.50 -11.87 15.42
CA GLY A 4 -13.11 -11.88 14.97
C GLY A 4 -12.20 -12.17 16.16
N ALA A 5 -11.09 -12.87 15.92
CA ALA A 5 -10.07 -13.08 16.94
C ALA A 5 -9.69 -11.72 17.56
N GLY A 6 -9.75 -11.61 18.89
CA GLY A 6 -9.34 -10.42 19.60
C GLY A 6 -7.85 -10.11 19.34
N PHE A 7 -7.46 -8.85 19.52
CA PHE A 7 -6.06 -8.44 19.39
C PHE A 7 -5.29 -8.93 20.63
N SER A 8 -4.82 -10.17 20.58
CA SER A 8 -3.94 -10.76 21.57
C SER A 8 -2.57 -11.04 20.95
N PRO A 9 -1.46 -10.91 21.72
CA PRO A 9 -0.10 -11.01 21.17
C PRO A 9 0.17 -12.32 20.43
N GLU A 10 -0.44 -13.41 20.86
CA GLU A 10 -0.36 -14.74 20.24
C GLU A 10 -0.99 -14.80 18.84
N ASN A 11 -1.84 -13.83 18.49
CA ASN A 11 -2.46 -13.70 17.17
C ASN A 11 -1.69 -12.77 16.22
N VAL A 12 -0.56 -12.20 16.66
CA VAL A 12 0.26 -11.30 15.84
C VAL A 12 1.37 -12.09 15.17
N ILE A 13 1.15 -12.43 13.90
CA ILE A 13 2.16 -13.08 13.06
C ILE A 13 3.04 -11.98 12.42
N PRO A 14 4.39 -12.10 12.47
CA PRO A 14 5.28 -11.17 11.76
C PRO A 14 4.97 -11.13 10.27
N ALA A 15 5.03 -9.93 9.67
CA ALA A 15 4.76 -9.76 8.25
C ALA A 15 5.94 -10.29 7.41
N ASP A 16 5.67 -11.27 6.54
CA ASP A 16 6.59 -11.73 5.51
C ASP A 16 6.18 -11.15 4.15
N ILE A 17 6.65 -9.93 3.89
CA ILE A 17 6.35 -9.20 2.65
C ILE A 17 6.93 -9.91 1.42
N PRO A 18 8.19 -10.40 1.41
CA PRO A 18 8.72 -11.15 0.27
C PRO A 18 7.90 -12.39 -0.09
N ALA A 19 7.52 -13.22 0.88
CA ALA A 19 6.70 -14.41 0.60
C ALA A 19 5.31 -14.03 0.09
N THR A 20 4.70 -12.99 0.66
CA THR A 20 3.40 -12.47 0.19
C THR A 20 3.50 -11.96 -1.24
N TRP A 21 4.56 -11.23 -1.58
CA TRP A 21 4.74 -10.70 -2.93
C TRP A 21 4.99 -11.80 -3.95
N ALA A 22 5.78 -12.83 -3.62
CA ALA A 22 5.96 -13.99 -4.49
C ALA A 22 4.63 -14.72 -4.79
N ALA A 23 3.74 -14.81 -3.80
CA ALA A 23 2.40 -15.34 -4.03
C ALA A 23 1.55 -14.44 -4.94
N MET A 24 1.65 -13.10 -4.77
CA MET A 24 0.98 -12.13 -5.64
C MET A 24 1.49 -12.21 -7.08
N GLU A 25 2.79 -12.39 -7.27
CA GLU A 25 3.40 -12.63 -8.57
C GLU A 25 2.85 -13.90 -9.25
N GLY A 26 2.63 -14.98 -8.50
CA GLY A 26 1.96 -16.17 -9.03
C GLY A 26 0.50 -15.91 -9.48
N LEU A 27 -0.22 -15.01 -8.81
CA LEU A 27 -1.55 -14.57 -9.25
C LEU A 27 -1.50 -13.76 -10.54
N TYR A 28 -0.44 -12.97 -10.72
CA TYR A 28 -0.19 -12.25 -11.96
C TYR A 28 0.14 -13.20 -13.11
N ASP A 29 1.08 -14.13 -12.92
CA ASP A 29 1.48 -15.09 -13.96
C ASP A 29 0.34 -16.02 -14.37
N SER A 30 -0.52 -16.41 -13.42
CA SER A 30 -1.72 -17.22 -13.73
C SER A 30 -2.83 -16.45 -14.44
N GLY A 31 -2.68 -15.14 -14.65
CA GLY A 31 -3.68 -14.28 -15.30
C GLY A 31 -4.91 -13.97 -14.43
N LYS A 32 -4.95 -14.46 -13.18
CA LYS A 32 -6.04 -14.16 -12.23
C LYS A 32 -6.04 -12.70 -11.80
N ALA A 33 -4.87 -12.09 -11.75
CA ALA A 33 -4.70 -10.66 -11.55
C ALA A 33 -4.02 -10.05 -12.78
N ARG A 34 -4.67 -9.08 -13.43
CA ARG A 34 -4.08 -8.35 -14.58
C ARG A 34 -2.97 -7.38 -14.15
N ALA A 35 -2.99 -6.98 -12.88
CA ALA A 35 -1.99 -6.14 -12.25
C ALA A 35 -1.99 -6.43 -10.74
N ILE A 36 -0.83 -6.26 -10.11
CA ILE A 36 -0.64 -6.39 -8.67
C ILE A 36 0.00 -5.12 -8.13
N GLY A 37 -0.31 -4.77 -6.90
CA GLY A 37 0.14 -3.53 -6.26
C GLY A 37 0.10 -3.61 -4.75
N VAL A 38 0.51 -2.54 -4.11
CA VAL A 38 0.60 -2.43 -2.65
C VAL A 38 -0.29 -1.32 -2.12
N SER A 39 -0.50 -1.29 -0.80
CA SER A 39 -1.18 -0.20 -0.12
C SER A 39 -0.53 0.08 1.21
N ASN A 40 -0.47 1.37 1.59
CA ASN A 40 0.17 1.86 2.82
C ASN A 40 1.67 1.54 2.91
N PHE A 41 2.36 1.50 1.77
CA PHE A 41 3.82 1.34 1.74
C PHE A 41 4.49 2.71 1.83
N SER A 42 5.42 2.85 2.77
CA SER A 42 6.33 4.00 2.85
C SER A 42 7.42 3.90 1.77
N CYS A 43 8.18 4.99 1.56
CA CYS A 43 9.28 5.01 0.59
C CYS A 43 10.27 3.85 0.83
N LYS A 44 10.69 3.67 2.09
CA LYS A 44 11.64 2.60 2.47
C LYS A 44 11.10 1.21 2.13
N LYS A 45 9.87 0.89 2.54
CA LYS A 45 9.26 -0.42 2.26
C LYS A 45 9.08 -0.65 0.76
N LEU A 46 8.77 0.41 0.01
CA LEU A 46 8.61 0.33 -1.43
C LEU A 46 9.95 0.06 -2.13
N GLU A 47 11.02 0.72 -1.71
CA GLU A 47 12.38 0.48 -2.21
C GLU A 47 12.87 -0.94 -1.89
N GLU A 48 12.65 -1.41 -0.66
CA GLU A 48 12.99 -2.78 -0.25
C GLU A 48 12.23 -3.81 -1.09
N LEU A 49 10.95 -3.59 -1.35
CA LEU A 49 10.16 -4.46 -2.22
C LEU A 49 10.68 -4.43 -3.66
N LEU A 50 10.94 -3.25 -4.21
CA LEU A 50 11.43 -3.10 -5.59
C LEU A 50 12.79 -3.76 -5.80
N ALA A 51 13.63 -3.85 -4.77
CA ALA A 51 14.92 -4.52 -4.86
C ALA A 51 14.79 -6.06 -4.99
N ALA A 52 13.67 -6.64 -4.52
CA ALA A 52 13.45 -8.08 -4.50
C ALA A 52 12.39 -8.57 -5.50
N ALA A 53 11.48 -7.70 -5.94
CA ALA A 53 10.35 -8.04 -6.80
C ALA A 53 10.78 -8.30 -8.25
N ARG A 54 10.28 -9.38 -8.85
CA ARG A 54 10.37 -9.65 -10.29
C ARG A 54 9.33 -8.83 -11.06
N VAL A 55 8.10 -8.80 -10.56
CA VAL A 55 7.02 -7.96 -11.10
C VAL A 55 6.91 -6.71 -10.22
N PRO A 56 7.26 -5.51 -10.73
CA PRO A 56 7.16 -4.30 -9.94
C PRO A 56 5.68 -3.99 -9.62
N PRO A 57 5.37 -3.44 -8.43
CA PRO A 57 4.01 -3.07 -8.07
C PRO A 57 3.48 -2.00 -9.04
N ALA A 58 2.33 -2.27 -9.66
CA ALA A 58 1.70 -1.35 -10.61
C ALA A 58 1.16 -0.08 -9.92
N ALA A 59 0.79 -0.18 -8.64
CA ALA A 59 0.28 0.93 -7.86
C ALA A 59 0.68 0.85 -6.38
N ASN A 60 0.75 2.01 -5.73
CA ASN A 60 0.76 2.12 -4.27
C ASN A 60 -0.42 3.00 -3.83
N GLN A 61 -1.40 2.38 -3.16
CA GLN A 61 -2.56 3.10 -2.64
C GLN A 61 -2.31 3.58 -1.21
N VAL A 62 -2.30 4.90 -1.00
CA VAL A 62 -2.01 5.51 0.31
C VAL A 62 -3.00 6.61 0.66
N GLU A 63 -3.10 6.90 1.95
CA GLU A 63 -3.76 8.10 2.44
C GLU A 63 -3.01 9.36 1.96
N CYS A 64 -3.73 10.25 1.28
CA CYS A 64 -3.22 11.53 0.85
C CYS A 64 -4.36 12.57 0.77
N HIS A 65 -4.15 13.75 1.33
CA HIS A 65 -5.10 14.87 1.37
C HIS A 65 -4.34 16.21 1.54
N PRO A 66 -4.97 17.39 1.44
CA PRO A 66 -4.25 18.67 1.48
C PRO A 66 -3.33 18.88 2.70
N VAL A 67 -3.67 18.31 3.85
CA VAL A 67 -2.86 18.35 5.09
C VAL A 67 -1.78 17.25 5.11
N TRP A 68 -1.96 16.15 4.37
CA TRP A 68 -1.01 15.04 4.29
C TRP A 68 -0.74 14.66 2.84
N GLN A 69 0.15 15.39 2.18
CA GLN A 69 0.30 15.34 0.71
C GLN A 69 1.25 14.25 0.20
N GLN A 70 2.00 13.58 1.09
CA GLN A 70 2.91 12.47 0.72
C GLN A 70 3.89 12.80 -0.42
N ALA A 71 4.41 14.04 -0.50
CA ALA A 71 5.16 14.53 -1.66
C ALA A 71 6.34 13.61 -2.05
N LYS A 72 7.19 13.25 -1.08
CA LYS A 72 8.33 12.35 -1.31
C LYS A 72 7.93 10.99 -1.87
N LEU A 73 6.82 10.43 -1.38
CA LEU A 73 6.33 9.12 -1.85
C LEU A 73 5.74 9.22 -3.25
N ARG A 74 5.03 10.32 -3.55
CA ARG A 74 4.52 10.60 -4.90
C ARG A 74 5.66 10.71 -5.92
N ASP A 75 6.72 11.43 -5.57
CA ASP A 75 7.89 11.59 -6.44
C ASP A 75 8.63 10.27 -6.65
N LEU A 76 8.78 9.46 -5.60
CA LEU A 76 9.33 8.12 -5.71
C LEU A 76 8.50 7.23 -6.64
N CYS A 77 7.18 7.17 -6.44
CA CYS A 77 6.28 6.41 -7.30
C CYS A 77 6.40 6.84 -8.77
N ALA A 78 6.42 8.15 -9.04
CA ALA A 78 6.61 8.69 -10.39
C ALA A 78 7.95 8.25 -11.00
N SER A 79 9.05 8.34 -10.24
CA SER A 79 10.39 7.95 -10.72
C SER A 79 10.54 6.46 -11.03
N LYS A 80 9.67 5.61 -10.45
CA LYS A 80 9.69 4.14 -10.61
C LYS A 80 8.59 3.62 -11.54
N GLY A 81 7.78 4.50 -12.13
CA GLY A 81 6.66 4.10 -12.99
C GLY A 81 5.49 3.46 -12.23
N ILE A 82 5.35 3.74 -10.93
CA ILE A 82 4.30 3.19 -10.06
C ILE A 82 3.15 4.18 -9.98
N HIS A 83 1.91 3.71 -10.17
CA HIS A 83 0.74 4.57 -10.04
C HIS A 83 0.49 4.93 -8.56
N PHE A 84 0.60 6.22 -8.23
CA PHE A 84 0.26 6.74 -6.92
C PHE A 84 -1.27 6.89 -6.80
N SER A 85 -1.91 5.99 -6.05
CA SER A 85 -3.37 5.98 -5.87
C SER A 85 -3.73 6.58 -4.51
N VAL A 86 -4.67 7.53 -4.50
CA VAL A 86 -5.08 8.23 -3.28
C VAL A 86 -6.32 7.56 -2.66
N ARG A 87 -6.26 7.27 -1.36
CA ARG A 87 -7.41 6.90 -0.54
C ARG A 87 -7.80 8.07 0.38
N SER A 88 -9.08 8.13 0.74
CA SER A 88 -9.62 9.03 1.78
C SER A 88 -9.53 10.52 1.48
N CYS A 89 -9.46 10.92 0.20
CA CYS A 89 -9.39 12.32 -0.24
C CYS A 89 -10.54 13.20 0.32
N LEU A 90 -11.70 12.61 0.67
CA LEU A 90 -12.87 13.32 1.21
C LEU A 90 -13.09 13.12 2.73
N SER A 91 -12.22 12.40 3.43
CA SER A 91 -12.44 12.09 4.87
C SER A 91 -11.99 13.24 5.77
N TYR A 92 -12.71 14.37 5.71
CA TYR A 92 -12.69 15.37 6.79
C TYR A 92 -14.01 15.28 7.54
N ARG A 93 -14.04 14.42 8.56
CA ARG A 93 -15.04 14.55 9.62
C ARG A 93 -14.71 15.86 10.38
N ARG A 94 -15.37 16.96 9.99
CA ARG A 94 -15.38 18.29 10.63
C ARG A 94 -14.01 18.93 10.88
N MET A 95 -13.48 19.64 9.89
CA MET A 95 -12.61 20.78 10.15
C MET A 95 -13.52 21.98 10.48
N PRO A 96 -13.48 22.57 11.68
CA PRO A 96 -14.18 23.84 11.90
C PRO A 96 -13.45 24.89 11.07
N LEU A 97 -14.14 25.46 10.09
CA LEU A 97 -13.72 26.69 9.42
C LEU A 97 -13.71 27.78 10.49
N LEU A 98 -12.51 28.14 10.96
CA LEU A 98 -12.29 29.46 11.54
C LEU A 98 -12.11 30.42 10.35
N LEU A 99 -13.22 31.03 9.95
CA LEU A 99 -13.28 32.34 9.29
C LEU A 99 -14.03 33.27 10.24
#